data_AF-A0A6G1RZN5-F1
#
_entry.id   AF-A0A6G1RZN5-F1
#
_cell.length_a   1.000
_cell.length_b   1.000
_cell.length_c   1.000
_cell.angle_alpha   90.00
_cell.angle_beta   90.00
_cell.angle_gamma   90.00
#
_symmetry.space_group_name_H-M   'P 1'
#
loop_
_entity.id
_entity.type
_entity.pdbx_description
1 polymer ?
#
loop_
_entity_poly.entity_id
_entity_poly.type
_entity_poly.pdbx_seq_one_letter_code
_entity_poly.pdbx_strand_id
1 'polypeptide(L)'
;LCFTAAAYHHISAIKIQRAYRIHLMLKLAQNQISSVLIIQRWFRAKIQRKRFLRDCQRIIQLQRVIRGWLSRRTAAAIVIQRNVRRFLGCRRRRKFAVGIIKFQALWRGYSWRKNNDTARTKALRCGIEKANEKSREENKLCNRTAIAIEYLLKYKHLSYILAALKHLEVATRLSPLCCENMAQSRAIFTIFVLIRSCNRSVPCMDVIRYSIQVLLNVSKYERTTQAVYDVENSIDTLLDLLQMYRGKAGDKVSEKGGSIFTKTCCLLAILAKDSKRASEIRSLPRAVPCIQSLYKLTARKHKMDAERTLVKQKTNTLLTGISSVPVTPLRIKTVSRIKPDWVLRKDNMAEIVDPLQAIMMVMDTLGIACY
;
A
#
# COMPACT_ATOMS: atom_id res chain seq x y z
N LEU A 1 -126.73 26.38 -71.12
CA LEU A 1 -125.92 25.12 -71.07
C LEU A 1 -124.44 25.32 -71.45
N CYS A 2 -124.04 26.38 -72.16
CA CYS A 2 -122.63 26.60 -72.55
C CYS A 2 -121.71 27.13 -71.42
N PHE A 3 -122.20 27.90 -70.44
CA PHE A 3 -121.38 28.50 -69.38
C PHE A 3 -120.91 27.50 -68.30
N THR A 4 -121.73 26.50 -67.96
CA THR A 4 -121.38 25.47 -66.96
C THR A 4 -120.31 24.51 -67.48
N ALA A 5 -120.37 24.17 -68.77
CA ALA A 5 -119.33 23.41 -69.46
C ALA A 5 -118.00 24.17 -69.46
N ALA A 6 -118.02 25.47 -69.80
CA ALA A 6 -116.82 26.31 -69.78
C ALA A 6 -116.18 26.40 -68.37
N ALA A 7 -116.98 26.61 -67.32
CA ALA A 7 -116.51 26.64 -65.93
C ALA A 7 -115.91 25.28 -65.49
N TYR A 8 -116.52 24.17 -65.89
CA TYR A 8 -116.02 22.82 -65.62
C TYR A 8 -114.67 22.55 -66.31
N HIS A 9 -114.52 22.97 -67.58
CA HIS A 9 -113.25 22.86 -68.31
C HIS A 9 -112.17 23.76 -67.69
N HIS A 10 -112.50 24.98 -67.25
CA HIS A 10 -111.56 25.86 -66.54
C HIS A 10 -111.10 25.29 -65.19
N ILE A 11 -112.01 24.75 -64.36
CA ILE A 11 -111.65 24.13 -63.08
C ILE A 11 -110.80 22.87 -63.29
N SER A 12 -111.13 22.06 -64.30
CA SER A 12 -110.33 20.88 -64.68
C SER A 12 -108.93 21.29 -65.15
N ALA A 13 -108.81 22.34 -65.96
CA ALA A 13 -107.53 22.91 -66.37
C ALA A 13 -106.71 23.43 -65.16
N ILE A 14 -107.34 24.11 -64.20
CA ILE A 14 -106.66 24.58 -62.98
C ILE A 14 -106.13 23.41 -62.15
N LYS A 15 -106.88 22.32 -62.01
CA LYS A 15 -106.43 21.11 -61.30
C LYS A 15 -105.20 20.50 -61.97
N ILE A 16 -105.22 20.38 -63.29
CA ILE A 16 -104.09 19.87 -64.08
C ILE A 16 -102.87 20.80 -63.94
N GLN A 17 -103.06 22.11 -64.07
CA GLN A 17 -102.00 23.10 -63.91
C GLN A 17 -101.41 23.09 -62.50
N ARG A 18 -102.24 22.97 -61.46
CA ARG A 18 -101.78 22.88 -60.07
C ARG A 18 -100.98 21.60 -59.83
N ALA A 19 -101.47 20.46 -60.30
CA ALA A 19 -100.75 19.19 -60.20
C ALA A 19 -99.39 19.24 -60.93
N TYR A 20 -99.37 19.82 -62.14
CA TYR A 20 -98.15 20.02 -62.90
C TYR A 20 -97.15 20.95 -62.19
N ARG A 21 -97.61 22.09 -61.62
CA ARG A 21 -96.77 23.00 -60.85
C ARG A 21 -96.20 22.34 -59.59
N ILE A 22 -97.00 21.55 -58.87
CA ILE A 22 -96.54 20.79 -57.70
C ILE A 22 -95.49 19.75 -58.13
N HIS A 23 -95.74 19.00 -59.19
CA HIS A 23 -94.77 18.05 -59.74
C HIS A 23 -93.46 18.75 -60.12
N LEU A 24 -93.52 19.91 -60.78
CA LEU A 24 -92.36 20.69 -61.15
C LEU A 24 -91.57 21.15 -59.91
N MET A 25 -92.24 21.65 -58.87
CA MET A 25 -91.60 22.08 -57.62
C MET A 25 -90.96 20.91 -56.87
N LEU A 26 -91.63 19.76 -56.77
CA LEU A 26 -91.07 18.55 -56.17
C LEU A 26 -89.87 18.02 -56.96
N LYS A 27 -89.94 18.03 -58.29
CA LYS A 27 -88.83 17.62 -59.15
C LYS A 27 -87.63 18.57 -59.01
N LEU A 28 -87.88 19.88 -58.92
CA LEU A 28 -86.83 20.87 -58.64
C LEU A 28 -86.20 20.66 -57.26
N ALA A 29 -87.01 20.46 -56.21
CA ALA A 29 -86.52 20.18 -54.86
C ALA A 29 -85.73 18.86 -54.80
N GLN A 30 -86.21 17.80 -55.47
CA GLN A 30 -85.51 16.52 -55.56
C GLN A 30 -84.17 16.65 -56.29
N ASN A 31 -84.12 17.44 -57.37
CA ASN A 31 -82.88 17.73 -58.08
C ASN A 31 -81.90 18.56 -57.23
N GLN A 32 -82.40 19.51 -56.43
CA GLN A 32 -81.58 20.28 -55.50
C GLN A 32 -81.01 19.38 -54.39
N ILE A 33 -81.84 18.54 -53.77
CA ILE A 33 -81.40 17.59 -52.73
C ILE A 33 -80.39 16.59 -53.30
N SER A 34 -80.63 16.04 -54.50
CA SER A 34 -79.69 15.10 -55.13
C SER A 34 -78.34 15.76 -55.41
N SER A 35 -78.35 17.00 -55.89
CA SER A 35 -77.13 17.80 -56.11
C SER A 35 -76.37 18.04 -54.79
N VAL A 36 -77.07 18.40 -53.71
CA VAL A 36 -76.47 18.58 -52.38
C VAL A 36 -75.87 17.28 -51.85
N LEU A 37 -76.57 16.15 -51.99
CA LEU A 37 -76.07 14.84 -51.55
C LEU A 37 -74.82 14.41 -52.32
N ILE A 38 -74.75 14.69 -53.62
CA ILE A 38 -73.55 14.43 -54.44
C ILE A 38 -72.37 15.24 -53.90
N ILE A 39 -72.55 16.54 -53.64
CA ILE A 39 -71.51 17.42 -53.10
C ILE A 39 -71.06 16.95 -51.71
N GLN A 40 -72.00 16.63 -50.82
CA GLN A 40 -71.71 16.15 -49.47
C GLN A 40 -70.97 14.81 -49.49
N ARG A 41 -71.40 13.86 -50.33
CA ARG A 41 -70.73 12.56 -50.50
C ARG A 41 -69.31 12.74 -51.02
N TRP A 42 -69.13 13.58 -52.04
CA TRP A 42 -67.82 13.91 -52.57
C TRP A 42 -66.91 14.53 -51.50
N PHE A 43 -67.43 15.49 -50.73
CA PHE A 43 -66.67 16.17 -49.68
C PHE A 43 -66.25 15.20 -48.56
N ARG A 44 -67.17 14.35 -48.09
CA ARG A 44 -66.87 13.31 -47.10
C ARG A 44 -65.80 12.33 -47.61
N ALA A 45 -65.91 11.88 -48.85
CA ALA A 45 -64.91 11.01 -49.49
C ALA A 45 -63.53 11.70 -49.58
N LYS A 46 -63.49 12.99 -49.93
CA LYS A 46 -62.25 13.78 -49.99
C LYS A 46 -61.61 13.93 -48.60
N ILE A 47 -62.39 14.20 -47.56
CA ILE A 47 -61.88 14.25 -46.17
C ILE A 47 -61.32 12.89 -45.74
N GLN A 48 -62.04 11.80 -46.02
CA GLN A 48 -61.61 10.44 -45.67
C GLN A 48 -60.30 10.08 -46.38
N ARG A 49 -60.19 10.38 -47.68
CA ARG A 49 -58.95 10.20 -48.45
C ARG A 49 -57.79 11.01 -47.84
N LYS A 50 -58.02 12.27 -47.44
CA LYS A 50 -56.98 13.09 -46.79
C LYS A 50 -56.57 12.54 -45.42
N ARG A 51 -57.49 11.98 -44.64
CA ARG A 51 -57.17 11.30 -43.37
C ARG A 51 -56.32 10.05 -43.62
N PHE A 52 -56.77 9.17 -44.53
CA PHE A 52 -56.05 7.96 -44.91
C PHE A 52 -54.62 8.25 -45.38
N LEU A 53 -54.42 9.23 -46.27
CA LEU A 53 -53.09 9.62 -46.74
C LEU A 53 -52.20 10.12 -45.60
N ARG A 54 -52.75 10.88 -44.64
CA ARG A 54 -52.00 11.32 -43.44
C ARG A 54 -51.59 10.13 -42.56
N ASP A 55 -52.48 9.16 -42.37
CA ASP A 55 -52.18 7.98 -41.56
C ASP A 55 -51.15 7.07 -42.25
N CYS A 56 -51.23 6.89 -43.57
CA CYS A 56 -50.18 6.22 -44.35
C CYS A 56 -48.82 6.93 -44.22
N GLN A 57 -48.79 8.26 -44.32
CA GLN A 57 -47.56 9.03 -44.13
C GLN A 57 -46.96 8.83 -42.73
N ARG A 58 -47.79 8.83 -41.68
CA ARG A 58 -47.37 8.56 -40.30
C ARG A 58 -46.78 7.15 -40.16
N ILE A 59 -47.42 6.15 -40.75
CA ILE A 59 -46.92 4.75 -40.74
C ILE A 59 -45.56 4.66 -41.44
N ILE A 60 -45.40 5.29 -42.61
CA ILE A 60 -44.13 5.31 -43.35
C ILE A 60 -43.03 5.99 -42.53
N GLN A 61 -43.33 7.11 -41.86
CA GLN A 61 -42.38 7.78 -40.98
C GLN A 61 -41.97 6.88 -39.80
N LEU A 62 -42.93 6.23 -39.14
CA LEU A 62 -42.66 5.30 -38.05
C LEU A 62 -41.78 4.14 -38.52
N GLN A 63 -42.11 3.52 -39.65
CA GLN A 63 -41.31 2.45 -40.24
C GLN A 63 -39.88 2.90 -40.54
N ARG A 64 -39.69 4.13 -41.05
CA ARG A 64 -38.36 4.70 -41.31
C ARG A 64 -37.58 4.87 -40.00
N VAL A 65 -38.20 5.39 -38.95
CA VAL A 65 -37.57 5.55 -37.63
C VAL A 65 -37.17 4.19 -37.05
N ILE A 66 -38.05 3.20 -37.10
CA ILE A 66 -37.78 1.83 -36.61
C ILE A 66 -36.63 1.19 -37.39
N ARG A 67 -36.62 1.27 -38.73
CA ARG A 67 -35.51 0.75 -39.55
C ARG A 67 -34.19 1.42 -39.21
N GLY A 68 -34.19 2.75 -39.03
CA GLY A 68 -33.00 3.50 -38.60
C GLY A 68 -32.51 3.07 -37.22
N TRP A 69 -33.42 2.89 -36.26
CA TRP A 69 -33.06 2.40 -34.93
C TRP A 69 -32.49 0.98 -34.97
N LEU A 70 -33.11 0.06 -35.73
CA LEU A 70 -32.64 -1.31 -35.84
C LEU A 70 -31.25 -1.37 -36.50
N SER A 71 -31.03 -0.58 -37.56
CA SER A 71 -29.72 -0.47 -38.22
C SER A 71 -28.64 0.01 -37.25
N ARG A 72 -28.90 1.07 -36.46
CA ARG A 72 -27.97 1.56 -35.43
C ARG A 72 -27.68 0.51 -34.36
N ARG A 73 -28.70 -0.21 -33.89
CA ARG A 73 -28.54 -1.28 -32.90
C ARG A 73 -27.68 -2.41 -33.45
N THR A 74 -27.91 -2.84 -34.69
CA THR A 74 -27.11 -3.88 -35.35
C THR A 74 -25.67 -3.43 -35.57
N ALA A 75 -25.44 -2.19 -36.02
CA ALA A 75 -24.10 -1.63 -36.18
C ALA A 75 -23.33 -1.60 -34.85
N ALA A 76 -23.98 -1.14 -33.77
CA ALA A 76 -23.39 -1.16 -32.43
C ALA A 76 -23.06 -2.58 -31.97
N ALA A 77 -23.98 -3.54 -32.18
CA ALA A 77 -23.75 -4.94 -31.85
C ALA A 77 -22.55 -5.53 -32.60
N ILE A 78 -22.39 -5.23 -33.90
CA ILE A 78 -21.25 -5.68 -34.70
C ILE A 78 -19.94 -5.12 -34.13
N VAL A 79 -19.89 -3.83 -33.80
CA VAL A 79 -18.69 -3.18 -33.21
C VAL A 79 -18.33 -3.83 -31.88
N ILE A 80 -19.32 -4.05 -31.00
CA ILE A 80 -19.10 -4.69 -29.70
C ILE A 80 -18.59 -6.13 -29.90
N GLN A 81 -19.29 -6.93 -30.71
CA GLN A 81 -18.93 -8.32 -30.97
C GLN A 81 -17.53 -8.45 -31.59
N ARG A 82 -17.18 -7.59 -32.55
CA ARG A 82 -15.85 -7.56 -33.16
C ARG A 82 -14.76 -7.29 -32.12
N ASN A 83 -14.95 -6.29 -31.27
CA ASN A 83 -13.98 -5.93 -30.24
C ASN A 83 -13.85 -7.02 -29.18
N VAL A 84 -14.96 -7.61 -28.74
CA VAL A 84 -14.95 -8.73 -27.79
C VAL A 84 -14.21 -9.95 -28.37
N ARG A 85 -14.51 -10.33 -29.62
CA ARG A 85 -13.81 -11.44 -30.30
C ARG A 85 -12.31 -11.17 -30.41
N ARG A 86 -11.92 -9.94 -30.78
CA ARG A 86 -10.51 -9.52 -30.83
C ARG A 86 -9.85 -9.62 -29.46
N PHE A 87 -10.48 -9.09 -28.41
CA PHE A 87 -9.97 -9.12 -27.04
C PHE A 87 -9.77 -10.56 -26.55
N LEU A 88 -10.77 -11.42 -26.73
CA LEU A 88 -10.69 -12.84 -26.34
C LEU A 88 -9.57 -13.56 -27.10
N GLY A 89 -9.43 -13.31 -28.41
CA GLY A 89 -8.35 -13.85 -29.23
C GLY A 89 -6.96 -13.40 -28.75
N CYS A 90 -6.78 -12.10 -28.48
CA CYS A 90 -5.54 -11.57 -27.92
C CYS A 90 -5.24 -12.13 -26.52
N ARG A 91 -6.24 -12.26 -25.65
CA ARG A 91 -6.09 -12.84 -24.31
C ARG A 91 -5.67 -14.30 -24.38
N ARG A 92 -6.26 -15.09 -25.29
CA ARG A 92 -5.89 -16.49 -25.52
C ARG A 92 -4.44 -16.61 -26.01
N ARG A 93 -4.05 -15.82 -27.03
CA ARG A 93 -2.66 -15.78 -27.53
C ARG A 93 -1.67 -15.38 -26.45
N ARG A 94 -1.98 -14.36 -25.64
CA ARG A 94 -1.13 -13.94 -24.51
C ARG A 94 -0.99 -15.04 -23.47
N LYS A 95 -2.08 -15.71 -23.08
CA LYS A 95 -2.03 -16.85 -22.14
C LYS A 95 -1.13 -17.97 -22.68
N PHE A 96 -1.27 -18.31 -23.96
CA PHE A 96 -0.46 -19.35 -24.60
C PHE A 96 1.03 -18.95 -24.66
N ALA A 97 1.33 -17.72 -25.09
CA ALA A 97 2.70 -17.21 -25.13
C ALA A 97 3.35 -17.18 -23.74
N VAL A 98 2.64 -16.69 -22.72
CA VAL A 98 3.11 -16.74 -21.32
C VAL A 98 3.35 -18.18 -20.86
N GLY A 99 2.47 -19.11 -21.24
CA GLY A 99 2.64 -20.54 -20.98
C GLY A 99 3.92 -21.11 -21.61
N ILE A 100 4.17 -20.82 -22.89
CA ILE A 100 5.39 -21.23 -23.60
C ILE A 100 6.63 -20.64 -22.93
N ILE A 101 6.63 -19.33 -22.63
CA ILE A 101 7.78 -18.67 -21.99
C ILE A 101 8.07 -19.31 -20.63
N LYS A 102 7.03 -19.59 -19.82
CA LYS A 102 7.19 -20.30 -18.55
C LYS A 102 7.77 -21.71 -18.75
N PHE A 103 7.25 -22.47 -19.71
CA PHE A 103 7.75 -23.81 -20.02
C PHE A 103 9.22 -23.76 -20.46
N GLN A 104 9.58 -22.86 -21.37
CA GLN A 104 10.96 -22.66 -21.83
C GLN A 104 11.88 -22.23 -20.67
N ALA A 105 11.44 -21.33 -19.80
CA ALA A 105 12.22 -20.91 -18.63
C ALA A 105 12.43 -22.06 -17.63
N LEU A 106 11.38 -22.85 -17.36
CA LEU A 106 11.46 -24.03 -16.51
C LEU A 106 12.39 -25.09 -17.11
N TRP A 107 12.28 -25.35 -18.41
CA TRP A 107 13.13 -26.31 -19.12
C TRP A 107 14.59 -25.88 -19.13
N ARG A 108 14.89 -24.61 -19.47
CA ARG A 108 16.26 -24.07 -19.42
C ARG A 108 16.85 -24.19 -18.03
N GLY A 109 16.08 -23.83 -17.00
CA GLY A 109 16.49 -23.96 -15.60
C GLY A 109 16.72 -25.42 -15.20
N TYR A 110 15.83 -26.34 -15.61
CA TYR A 110 15.97 -27.76 -15.34
C TYR A 110 17.19 -28.37 -16.04
N SER A 111 17.35 -28.12 -17.35
CA SER A 111 18.46 -28.62 -18.15
C SER A 111 19.80 -28.14 -17.60
N TRP A 112 19.91 -26.84 -17.26
CA TRP A 112 21.12 -26.32 -16.63
C TRP A 112 21.41 -27.00 -15.30
N ARG A 113 20.41 -27.13 -14.42
CA ARG A 113 20.57 -27.83 -13.15
C ARG A 113 20.98 -29.28 -13.37
N LYS A 114 20.33 -30.03 -14.26
CA LYS A 114 20.65 -31.43 -14.54
C LYS A 114 22.13 -31.62 -14.94
N ASN A 115 22.66 -30.70 -15.75
CA ASN A 115 24.04 -30.79 -16.24
C ASN A 115 25.09 -30.22 -15.27
N ASN A 116 24.71 -29.32 -14.35
CA ASN A 116 25.64 -28.60 -13.47
C ASN A 116 25.37 -28.81 -11.96
N ASP A 117 24.49 -29.74 -11.58
CA ASP A 117 24.15 -29.94 -10.16
C ASP A 117 25.30 -30.58 -9.41
N THR A 118 25.81 -29.88 -8.39
CA THR A 118 26.81 -30.41 -7.46
C THR A 118 26.13 -31.14 -6.30
N ALA A 119 26.85 -32.01 -5.60
CA ALA A 119 26.33 -32.64 -4.37
C ALA A 119 25.90 -31.60 -3.33
N ARG A 120 26.65 -30.49 -3.22
CA ARG A 120 26.34 -29.36 -2.32
C ARG A 120 25.02 -28.68 -2.68
N THR A 121 24.77 -28.38 -3.97
CA THR A 121 23.52 -27.72 -4.40
C THR A 121 22.31 -28.64 -4.22
N LYS A 122 22.47 -29.95 -4.44
CA LYS A 122 21.43 -30.95 -4.12
C LYS A 122 21.11 -30.99 -2.63
N ALA A 123 22.14 -31.06 -1.78
CA ALA A 123 21.96 -31.09 -0.33
C ALA A 123 21.23 -29.83 0.19
N LEU A 124 21.57 -28.64 -0.34
CA LEU A 124 20.87 -27.39 0.00
C LEU A 124 19.39 -27.44 -0.40
N ARG A 125 19.06 -27.95 -1.59
CA ARG A 125 17.68 -28.07 -2.07
C ARG A 125 16.85 -29.00 -1.19
N CYS A 126 17.37 -30.20 -0.91
CA CYS A 126 16.72 -31.14 0.01
C CYS A 126 16.58 -30.55 1.42
N GLY A 127 17.54 -29.74 1.87
CA GLY A 127 17.46 -29.02 3.13
C GLY A 127 16.31 -28.00 3.16
N ILE A 128 16.13 -27.24 2.08
CA ILE A 128 15.02 -26.28 1.92
C ILE A 128 13.68 -27.01 1.86
N GLU A 129 13.58 -28.11 1.11
CA GLU A 129 12.36 -28.94 1.03
C GLU A 129 11.96 -29.48 2.41
N LYS A 130 12.91 -30.09 3.13
CA LYS A 130 12.68 -30.56 4.51
C LYS A 130 12.30 -29.43 5.47
N ALA A 131 12.87 -28.23 5.30
CA ALA A 131 12.51 -27.07 6.11
C ALA A 131 11.08 -26.59 5.80
N ASN A 132 10.68 -26.60 4.52
CA ASN A 132 9.33 -26.24 4.09
C ASN A 132 8.29 -27.26 4.58
N GLU A 133 8.58 -28.56 4.50
CA GLU A 133 7.71 -29.62 5.03
C GLU A 133 7.48 -29.49 6.54
N LYS A 134 8.53 -29.09 7.28
CA LYS A 134 8.45 -28.82 8.72
C LYS A 134 7.82 -27.48 9.06
N SER A 135 7.55 -26.62 8.08
CA SER A 135 6.99 -25.29 8.31
C SER A 135 5.50 -25.37 8.62
N ARG A 136 5.13 -25.05 9.86
CA ARG A 136 3.74 -24.92 10.31
C ARG A 136 3.25 -23.48 10.22
N GLU A 137 1.94 -23.28 10.38
CA GLU A 137 1.35 -21.94 10.41
C GLU A 137 1.95 -21.09 11.56
N GLU A 138 2.18 -21.69 12.73
CA GLU A 138 2.86 -21.02 13.85
C GLU A 138 4.30 -20.58 13.52
N ASN A 139 4.96 -21.20 12.54
CA ASN A 139 6.33 -20.89 12.14
C ASN A 139 6.43 -19.66 11.24
N LYS A 140 5.29 -19.14 10.75
CA LYS A 140 5.26 -17.89 9.98
C LYS A 140 5.74 -16.73 10.85
N LEU A 141 6.52 -15.83 10.25
CA LEU A 141 7.18 -14.74 10.96
C LEU A 141 6.21 -13.91 11.81
N CYS A 142 5.04 -13.54 11.27
CA CYS A 142 4.04 -12.75 12.00
C CYS A 142 3.46 -13.51 13.20
N ASN A 143 3.15 -14.80 13.04
CA ASN A 143 2.60 -15.63 14.11
C ASN A 143 3.63 -15.85 15.22
N ARG A 144 4.89 -16.12 14.86
CA ARG A 144 6.01 -16.16 15.82
C ARG A 144 6.20 -14.86 16.57
N THR A 145 5.99 -13.73 15.91
CA THR A 145 6.08 -12.40 16.52
C THR A 145 4.97 -12.19 17.53
N ALA A 146 3.72 -12.56 17.19
CA ALA A 146 2.59 -12.48 18.10
C ALA A 146 2.82 -13.33 19.37
N ILE A 147 3.28 -14.58 19.20
CA ILE A 147 3.62 -15.47 20.32
C ILE A 147 4.76 -14.87 21.17
N ALA A 148 5.80 -14.33 20.54
CA ALA A 148 6.91 -13.71 21.27
C ALA A 148 6.49 -12.45 22.04
N ILE A 149 5.57 -11.64 21.50
CA ILE A 149 4.96 -10.51 22.21
C ILE A 149 4.16 -11.02 23.41
N GLU A 150 3.30 -12.02 23.23
CA GLU A 150 2.54 -12.62 24.34
C GLU A 150 3.48 -13.12 25.45
N TYR A 151 4.56 -13.82 25.07
CA TYR A 151 5.50 -14.37 26.02
C TYR A 151 6.22 -13.27 26.82
N LEU A 152 6.61 -12.19 26.14
CA LEU A 152 7.23 -11.03 26.75
C LEU A 152 6.30 -10.33 27.75
N LEU A 153 5.00 -10.27 27.46
CA LEU A 153 4.00 -9.62 28.31
C LEU A 153 3.55 -10.49 29.49
N LYS A 154 3.53 -11.81 29.31
CA LYS A 154 2.96 -12.77 30.28
C LYS A 154 3.98 -13.34 31.26
N TYR A 155 5.17 -13.72 30.77
CA TYR A 155 6.14 -14.47 31.58
C TYR A 155 7.15 -13.54 32.27
N LYS A 156 7.50 -13.88 33.51
CA LYS A 156 8.50 -13.13 34.31
C LYS A 156 9.87 -13.81 34.37
N HIS A 157 9.97 -15.09 33.98
CA HIS A 157 11.24 -15.80 34.01
C HIS A 157 12.15 -15.35 32.85
N LEU A 158 13.40 -15.07 33.20
CA LEU A 158 14.39 -14.51 32.29
C LEU A 158 14.67 -15.39 31.06
N SER A 159 14.58 -16.72 31.19
CA SER A 159 14.77 -17.67 30.10
C SER A 159 13.73 -17.51 28.99
N TYR A 160 12.44 -17.43 29.35
CA TYR A 160 11.35 -17.20 28.40
C TYR A 160 11.41 -15.80 27.79
N ILE A 161 11.71 -14.79 28.60
CA ILE A 161 11.89 -13.40 28.12
C ILE A 161 13.03 -13.34 27.11
N LEU A 162 14.18 -13.95 27.40
CA LEU A 162 15.33 -13.96 26.50
C LEU A 162 15.02 -14.69 25.18
N ALA A 163 14.29 -15.81 25.23
CA ALA A 163 13.85 -16.52 24.03
C ALA A 163 12.89 -15.68 23.18
N ALA A 164 11.94 -15.00 23.82
CA ALA A 164 11.02 -14.08 23.14
C ALA A 164 11.77 -12.91 22.48
N LEU A 165 12.69 -12.26 23.21
CA LEU A 165 13.49 -11.15 22.68
C LEU A 165 14.37 -11.56 21.50
N LYS A 166 14.94 -12.78 21.50
CA LYS A 166 15.67 -13.33 20.35
C LYS A 166 14.80 -13.46 19.11
N HIS A 167 13.54 -13.88 19.27
CA HIS A 167 12.60 -13.94 18.14
C HIS A 167 12.17 -12.56 17.67
N LEU A 168 11.88 -11.65 18.60
CA LEU A 168 11.52 -10.27 18.28
C LEU A 168 12.66 -9.53 17.57
N GLU A 169 13.92 -9.77 17.94
CA GLU A 169 15.08 -9.16 17.28
C GLU A 169 15.11 -9.51 15.80
N VAL A 170 14.98 -10.80 15.46
CA VAL A 170 14.95 -11.25 14.06
C VAL A 170 13.72 -10.73 13.33
N ALA A 171 12.54 -10.77 13.96
CA ALA A 171 11.30 -10.35 13.32
C ALA A 171 11.28 -8.85 13.00
N THR A 172 11.67 -8.02 13.97
CA THR A 172 11.76 -6.57 13.81
C THR A 172 12.89 -6.13 12.89
N ARG A 173 13.89 -6.98 12.63
CA ARG A 173 14.93 -6.71 11.63
C ARG A 173 14.47 -6.99 10.21
N LEU A 174 13.57 -7.96 10.01
CA LEU A 174 13.22 -8.48 8.69
C LEU A 174 11.87 -8.00 8.14
N SER A 175 10.98 -7.45 8.99
CA SER A 175 9.62 -7.10 8.56
C SER A 175 9.10 -5.78 9.16
N PRO A 176 8.68 -4.82 8.32
CA PRO A 176 8.06 -3.58 8.80
C PRO A 176 6.74 -3.84 9.53
N LEU A 177 5.96 -4.82 9.09
CA LEU A 177 4.69 -5.18 9.74
C LEU A 177 4.91 -5.71 11.17
N CYS A 178 6.01 -6.43 11.40
CA CYS A 178 6.35 -6.89 12.76
C CYS A 178 6.74 -5.71 13.67
N CYS A 179 7.39 -4.67 13.14
CA CYS A 179 7.63 -3.43 13.88
C CYS A 179 6.33 -2.70 14.21
N GLU A 180 5.39 -2.59 13.26
CA GLU A 180 4.07 -1.96 13.48
C GLU A 180 3.27 -2.70 14.55
N ASN A 181 3.21 -4.03 14.48
CA ASN A 181 2.57 -4.86 15.50
C ASN A 181 3.19 -4.66 16.89
N MET A 182 4.53 -4.55 16.96
CA MET A 182 5.20 -4.24 18.22
C MET A 182 4.81 -2.87 18.77
N ALA A 183 4.76 -1.84 17.91
CA ALA A 183 4.41 -0.47 18.29
C ALA A 183 2.95 -0.31 18.73
N GLN A 184 2.04 -1.08 18.14
CA GLN A 184 0.62 -1.09 18.54
C GLN A 184 0.37 -1.90 19.82
N SER A 185 1.30 -2.77 20.19
CA SER A 185 1.21 -3.58 21.41
C SER A 185 1.85 -2.88 22.62
N ARG A 186 1.66 -3.45 23.82
CA ARG A 186 2.40 -3.01 25.03
C ARG A 186 3.85 -3.49 25.10
N ALA A 187 4.36 -4.17 24.07
CA ALA A 187 5.70 -4.77 24.08
C ALA A 187 6.81 -3.74 24.30
N ILE A 188 6.78 -2.59 23.61
CA ILE A 188 7.83 -1.56 23.72
C ILE A 188 7.92 -1.04 25.16
N PHE A 189 6.78 -0.73 25.78
CA PHE A 189 6.72 -0.33 27.19
C PHE A 189 7.32 -1.39 28.11
N THR A 190 6.91 -2.65 27.94
CA THR A 190 7.44 -3.77 28.74
C THR A 190 8.95 -3.96 28.55
N ILE A 191 9.49 -3.73 27.36
CA ILE A 191 10.94 -3.76 27.13
C ILE A 191 11.66 -2.69 27.98
N PHE A 192 11.15 -1.46 28.02
CA PHE A 192 11.74 -0.42 28.88
C PHE A 192 11.65 -0.77 30.37
N VAL A 193 10.53 -1.34 30.83
CA VAL A 193 10.40 -1.84 32.21
C VAL A 193 11.43 -2.93 32.50
N LEU A 194 11.60 -3.89 31.58
CA LEU A 194 12.59 -4.96 31.71
C LEU A 194 14.01 -4.41 31.79
N ILE A 195 14.37 -3.46 30.93
CA ILE A 195 15.68 -2.79 30.94
C ILE A 195 15.96 -2.16 32.30
N ARG A 196 15.00 -1.42 32.87
CA ARG A 196 15.15 -0.76 34.18
C ARG A 196 15.27 -1.74 35.34
N SER A 197 14.62 -2.90 35.23
CA SER A 197 14.70 -3.96 36.26
C SER A 197 15.96 -4.83 36.18
N CYS A 198 16.70 -4.77 35.06
CA CYS A 198 17.88 -5.58 34.83
C CYS A 198 19.13 -4.95 35.45
N ASN A 199 20.05 -5.80 35.92
CA ASN A 199 21.33 -5.40 36.50
C ASN A 199 22.53 -5.79 35.61
N ARG A 200 23.76 -5.73 36.14
CA ARG A 200 24.99 -6.03 35.38
C ARG A 200 25.36 -7.52 35.31
N SER A 201 24.53 -8.42 35.83
CA SER A 201 24.77 -9.86 35.70
C SER A 201 24.77 -10.31 34.23
N VAL A 202 25.48 -11.39 33.92
CA VAL A 202 25.61 -11.90 32.53
C VAL A 202 24.24 -12.18 31.88
N PRO A 203 23.27 -12.85 32.55
CA PRO A 203 21.95 -13.07 31.97
C PRO A 203 21.17 -11.78 31.71
N CYS A 204 21.27 -10.80 32.61
CA CYS A 204 20.65 -9.49 32.44
C CYS A 204 21.28 -8.70 31.28
N MET A 205 22.60 -8.78 31.10
CA MET A 205 23.27 -8.17 29.94
C MET A 205 22.75 -8.72 28.62
N ASP A 206 22.50 -10.03 28.52
CA ASP A 206 21.95 -10.62 27.29
C ASP A 206 20.52 -10.13 27.03
N VAL A 207 19.69 -10.01 28.07
CA VAL A 207 18.33 -9.46 27.95
C VAL A 207 18.37 -8.00 27.51
N ILE A 208 19.20 -7.15 28.12
CA ILE A 208 19.35 -5.75 27.73
C ILE A 208 19.87 -5.64 26.30
N ARG A 209 20.84 -6.46 25.91
CA ARG A 209 21.40 -6.45 24.55
C ARG A 209 20.35 -6.73 23.49
N TYR A 210 19.53 -7.77 23.65
CA TYR A 210 18.45 -8.04 22.71
C TYR A 210 17.33 -6.99 22.78
N SER A 211 17.00 -6.52 23.99
CA SER A 211 16.02 -5.45 24.19
C SER A 211 16.37 -4.18 23.41
N ILE A 212 17.61 -3.70 23.55
CA ILE A 212 18.08 -2.52 22.84
C ILE A 212 18.15 -2.76 21.33
N GLN A 213 18.54 -3.96 20.88
CA GLN A 213 18.51 -4.28 19.45
C GLN A 213 17.09 -4.24 18.89
N VAL A 214 16.10 -4.78 19.62
CA VAL A 214 14.69 -4.74 19.22
C VAL A 214 14.21 -3.30 19.12
N LEU A 215 14.45 -2.47 20.15
CA LEU A 215 14.08 -1.05 20.14
C LEU A 215 14.77 -0.27 19.01
N LEU A 216 16.04 -0.59 18.73
CA LEU A 216 16.79 -0.02 17.62
C LEU A 216 16.17 -0.39 16.27
N ASN A 217 15.84 -1.67 16.05
CA ASN A 217 15.22 -2.13 14.82
C ASN A 217 13.86 -1.44 14.58
N VAL A 218 13.02 -1.35 15.61
CA VAL A 218 11.74 -0.65 15.55
C VAL A 218 11.94 0.86 15.30
N SER A 219 12.99 1.47 15.85
CA SER A 219 13.27 2.89 15.67
C SER A 219 13.85 3.23 14.28
N LYS A 220 14.56 2.30 13.63
CA LYS A 220 15.04 2.47 12.24
C LYS A 220 13.89 2.66 11.24
N TYR A 221 12.69 2.13 11.55
CA TYR A 221 11.50 2.33 10.76
C TYR A 221 10.73 3.57 11.22
N GLU A 222 10.68 4.59 10.36
CA GLU A 222 10.19 5.94 10.68
C GLU A 222 8.77 5.97 11.25
N ARG A 223 7.88 5.07 10.80
CA ARG A 223 6.49 5.02 11.30
C ARG A 223 6.38 4.56 12.75
N THR A 224 7.36 3.81 13.24
CA THR A 224 7.34 3.22 14.59
C THR A 224 8.33 3.86 15.55
N THR A 225 9.16 4.80 15.07
CA THR A 225 10.12 5.53 15.91
C THR A 225 9.43 6.31 17.03
N GLN A 226 8.27 6.92 16.75
CA GLN A 226 7.54 7.72 17.74
C GLN A 226 7.08 6.86 18.93
N ALA A 227 6.62 5.64 18.69
CA ALA A 227 6.18 4.72 19.74
C ALA A 227 7.31 4.34 20.72
N VAL A 228 8.58 4.37 20.28
CA VAL A 228 9.74 4.16 21.16
C VAL A 228 10.08 5.42 21.96
N TYR A 229 9.93 6.60 21.35
CA TYR A 229 10.21 7.89 21.98
C TYR A 229 9.20 8.23 23.08
N ASP A 230 7.90 8.03 22.81
CA ASP A 230 6.78 8.42 23.69
C ASP A 230 6.70 7.59 24.99
N VAL A 231 7.49 6.54 25.14
CA VAL A 231 7.55 5.81 26.41
C VAL A 231 8.11 6.73 27.49
N GLU A 232 7.40 6.81 28.61
CA GLU A 232 7.80 7.61 29.76
C GLU A 232 9.24 7.29 30.20
N ASN A 233 10.06 8.33 30.42
CA ASN A 233 11.47 8.22 30.80
C ASN A 233 12.32 7.38 29.83
N SER A 234 11.95 7.30 28.54
CA SER A 234 12.69 6.55 27.52
C SER A 234 14.14 7.05 27.42
N ILE A 235 14.32 8.36 27.28
CA ILE A 235 15.64 9.01 27.14
C ILE A 235 16.50 8.82 28.39
N ASP A 236 15.95 9.05 29.59
CA ASP A 236 16.69 8.83 30.84
C ASP A 236 17.15 7.37 30.98
N THR A 237 16.31 6.41 30.60
CA THR A 237 16.66 4.99 30.62
C THR A 237 17.83 4.69 29.66
N LEU A 238 17.85 5.30 28.47
CA LEU A 238 18.96 5.16 27.53
C LEU A 238 20.24 5.81 28.06
N LEU A 239 20.15 6.97 28.70
CA LEU A 239 21.30 7.64 29.34
C LEU A 239 21.85 6.81 30.51
N ASP A 240 20.99 6.19 31.30
CA ASP A 240 21.37 5.26 32.37
C ASP A 240 22.13 4.05 31.82
N LEU A 241 21.66 3.47 30.71
CA LEU A 241 22.35 2.36 30.05
C LEU A 241 23.72 2.76 29.52
N LEU A 242 23.85 3.94 28.90
CA LEU A 242 25.14 4.45 28.43
C LEU A 242 26.12 4.64 29.59
N GLN A 243 25.65 5.21 30.70
CA GLN A 243 26.44 5.39 31.91
C GLN A 243 26.81 4.05 32.56
N MET A 244 25.91 3.08 32.53
CA MET A 244 26.09 1.76 33.13
C MET A 244 27.10 0.90 32.36
N TYR A 245 27.01 0.90 31.03
CA TYR A 245 27.82 0.05 30.14
C TYR A 245 28.98 0.77 29.45
N ARG A 246 29.28 2.02 29.84
CA ARG A 246 30.50 2.69 29.39
C ARG A 246 31.71 1.85 29.76
N GLY A 247 32.61 1.65 28.80
CA GLY A 247 33.88 0.98 29.07
C GLY A 247 34.76 1.85 29.95
N LYS A 248 35.21 1.36 31.11
CA LYS A 248 36.25 2.04 31.89
C LYS A 248 37.63 1.80 31.28
N ALA A 249 38.57 2.72 31.53
CA ALA A 249 39.95 2.56 31.12
C ALA A 249 40.63 1.47 31.97
N GLY A 250 41.23 0.46 31.35
CA GLY A 250 41.84 -0.68 32.05
C GLY A 250 40.97 -1.94 32.11
N ASP A 251 39.64 -1.82 31.99
CA ASP A 251 38.75 -2.98 31.97
C ASP A 251 38.87 -3.75 30.65
N LYS A 252 38.97 -5.08 30.73
CA LYS A 252 38.55 -5.97 29.62
C LYS A 252 37.04 -5.83 29.48
N VAL A 253 36.60 -4.82 28.73
CA VAL A 253 35.17 -4.63 28.46
C VAL A 253 34.67 -5.90 27.81
N SER A 254 33.69 -6.55 28.46
CA SER A 254 32.98 -7.66 27.84
C SER A 254 32.44 -7.17 26.50
N GLU A 255 32.69 -7.91 25.42
CA GLU A 255 32.18 -7.62 24.07
C GLU A 255 30.66 -7.31 24.10
N LYS A 256 29.94 -7.96 25.01
CA LYS A 256 28.51 -7.73 25.28
C LYS A 256 28.22 -6.31 25.76
N GLY A 257 29.01 -5.78 26.70
CA GLY A 257 28.83 -4.43 27.25
C GLY A 257 29.12 -3.34 26.22
N GLY A 258 30.19 -3.51 25.43
CA GLY A 258 30.52 -2.58 24.33
C GLY A 258 29.41 -2.53 23.27
N SER A 259 28.85 -3.69 22.94
CA SER A 259 27.71 -3.82 22.01
C SER A 259 26.43 -3.15 22.53
N ILE A 260 26.14 -3.23 23.83
CA ILE A 260 25.02 -2.49 24.44
C ILE A 260 25.25 -0.99 24.28
N PHE A 261 26.43 -0.50 24.67
CA PHE A 261 26.76 0.93 24.61
C PHE A 261 26.60 1.52 23.20
N THR A 262 27.18 0.87 22.18
CA THR A 262 27.13 1.37 20.80
C THR A 262 25.73 1.34 20.20
N LYS A 263 24.94 0.30 20.49
CA LYS A 263 23.54 0.20 20.03
C LYS A 263 22.64 1.21 20.73
N THR A 264 22.86 1.45 22.02
CA THR A 264 22.15 2.52 22.76
C THR A 264 22.49 3.89 22.18
N CYS A 265 23.75 4.15 21.81
CA CYS A 265 24.12 5.38 21.10
C CYS A 265 23.40 5.49 19.74
N CYS A 266 23.37 4.41 18.94
CA CYS A 266 22.67 4.38 17.66
C CYS A 266 21.16 4.65 17.83
N LEU A 267 20.55 4.03 18.84
CA LEU A 267 19.13 4.25 19.16
C LEU A 267 18.87 5.70 19.53
N LEU A 268 19.66 6.27 20.45
CA LEU A 268 19.52 7.66 20.87
C LEU A 268 19.70 8.64 19.70
N ALA A 269 20.68 8.40 18.82
CA ALA A 269 20.89 9.22 17.62
C ALA A 269 19.70 9.12 16.63
N ILE A 270 19.10 7.94 16.46
CA ILE A 270 17.91 7.79 15.60
C ILE A 270 16.70 8.50 16.20
N LEU A 271 16.50 8.43 17.52
CA LEU A 271 15.43 9.16 18.20
C LEU A 271 15.63 10.69 18.10
N ALA A 272 16.88 11.15 18.18
CA ALA A 272 17.26 12.55 18.03
C ALA A 272 17.35 13.03 16.56
N LYS A 273 17.04 12.18 15.57
CA LYS A 273 17.16 12.55 14.15
C LYS A 273 16.19 13.67 13.75
N ASP A 274 15.01 13.70 14.38
CA ASP A 274 14.02 14.75 14.14
C ASP A 274 14.36 16.01 14.95
N SER A 275 14.25 17.17 14.31
CA SER A 275 14.67 18.45 14.90
C SER A 275 13.91 18.83 16.18
N LYS A 276 12.61 18.49 16.26
CA LYS A 276 11.78 18.76 17.44
C LYS A 276 12.22 17.88 18.61
N ARG A 277 12.35 16.57 18.38
CA ARG A 277 12.84 15.61 19.39
C ARG A 277 14.26 15.92 19.84
N ALA A 278 15.15 16.32 18.94
CA ALA A 278 16.50 16.75 19.30
C ALA A 278 16.48 17.95 20.26
N SER A 279 15.58 18.92 20.03
CA SER A 279 15.42 20.09 20.91
C SER A 279 14.86 19.72 22.28
N GLU A 280 13.87 18.83 22.32
CA GLU A 280 13.31 18.29 23.57
C GLU A 280 14.39 17.54 24.37
N ILE A 281 15.16 16.65 23.72
CA ILE A 281 16.27 15.93 24.36
C ILE A 281 17.31 16.92 24.92
N ARG A 282 17.65 17.99 24.17
CA ARG A 282 18.58 19.03 24.66
C ARG A 282 18.04 19.81 25.87
N SER A 283 16.72 19.98 25.97
CA SER A 283 16.10 20.69 27.08
C SER A 283 16.10 19.89 28.39
N LEU A 284 16.33 18.57 28.33
CA LEU A 284 16.45 17.73 29.53
C LEU A 284 17.72 18.09 30.32
N PRO A 285 17.62 18.51 31.60
CA PRO A 285 18.75 19.01 32.37
C PRO A 285 19.96 18.07 32.44
N ARG A 286 19.69 16.75 32.42
CA ARG A 286 20.70 15.71 32.54
C ARG A 286 21.34 15.30 31.21
N ALA A 287 20.66 15.49 30.08
CA ALA A 287 21.03 14.86 28.82
C ALA A 287 22.38 15.38 28.27
N VAL A 288 22.50 16.70 28.09
CA VAL A 288 23.72 17.31 27.52
C VAL A 288 24.95 17.07 28.42
N PRO A 289 24.91 17.35 29.74
CA PRO A 289 26.06 17.10 30.61
C PRO A 289 26.47 15.62 30.64
N CYS A 290 25.51 14.70 30.64
CA CYS A 290 25.78 13.26 30.62
C CYS A 290 26.51 12.85 29.33
N ILE A 291 26.00 13.25 28.16
CA ILE A 291 26.58 12.90 26.86
C ILE A 291 28.00 13.48 26.71
N GLN A 292 28.22 14.73 27.11
CA GLN A 292 29.56 15.35 27.09
C GLN A 292 30.55 14.62 28.00
N SER A 293 30.12 14.24 29.21
CA SER A 293 30.93 13.44 30.14
C SER A 293 31.28 12.07 29.56
N LEU A 294 30.29 11.37 28.98
CA LEU A 294 30.48 10.08 28.33
C LEU A 294 31.46 10.17 27.14
N TYR A 295 31.34 11.20 26.31
CA TYR A 295 32.28 11.45 25.21
C TYR A 295 33.71 11.63 25.73
N LYS A 296 33.94 12.53 26.69
CA LYS A 296 35.28 12.79 27.26
C LYS A 296 35.91 11.52 27.82
N LEU A 297 35.12 10.70 28.54
CA LEU A 297 35.59 9.43 29.09
C LEU A 297 35.93 8.41 28.00
N THR A 298 35.10 8.33 26.95
CA THR A 298 35.29 7.39 25.84
C THR A 298 36.48 7.78 24.98
N ALA A 299 36.66 9.07 24.69
CA ALA A 299 37.80 9.62 23.97
C ALA A 299 39.11 9.41 24.74
N ARG A 300 39.11 9.66 26.06
CA ARG A 300 40.27 9.37 26.92
C ARG A 300 40.66 7.89 26.87
N LYS A 301 39.67 6.99 26.96
CA LYS A 301 39.93 5.55 26.86
C LYS A 301 40.52 5.17 25.49
N HIS A 302 39.91 5.64 24.40
CA HIS A 302 40.40 5.34 23.05
C HIS A 302 41.86 5.80 22.87
N LYS A 303 42.20 6.99 23.39
CA LYS A 303 43.59 7.48 23.42
C LYS A 303 44.52 6.54 24.21
N MET A 304 44.14 6.14 25.42
CA MET A 304 44.93 5.23 26.27
C MET A 304 45.09 3.84 25.63
N ASP A 305 44.05 3.29 25.00
CA ASP A 305 44.12 1.99 24.33
C ASP A 305 44.99 2.08 23.06
N ALA A 306 44.93 3.19 22.31
CA ALA A 306 45.83 3.45 21.19
C ALA A 306 47.30 3.53 21.64
N GLU A 307 47.58 4.23 22.74
CA GLU A 307 48.92 4.30 23.35
C GLU A 307 49.39 2.91 23.80
N ARG A 308 48.53 2.12 24.45
CA ARG A 308 48.84 0.72 24.83
C ARG A 308 49.12 -0.16 23.62
N THR A 309 48.37 -0.03 22.54
CA THR A 309 48.63 -0.78 21.30
C THR A 309 49.95 -0.37 20.67
N LEU A 310 50.28 0.92 20.68
CA LEU A 310 51.56 1.43 20.17
C LEU A 310 52.74 0.93 21.02
N VAL A 311 52.60 0.91 22.36
CA VAL A 311 53.63 0.36 23.27
C VAL A 311 53.79 -1.15 23.04
N LYS A 312 52.69 -1.90 22.92
CA LYS A 312 52.73 -3.34 22.59
C LYS A 312 53.36 -3.62 21.22
N GLN A 313 53.06 -2.78 20.23
CA GLN A 313 53.69 -2.86 18.91
C GLN A 313 55.18 -2.57 19.02
N LYS A 314 55.60 -1.52 19.76
CA LYS A 314 57.01 -1.21 20.01
C LYS A 314 57.77 -2.33 20.72
N THR A 315 57.16 -3.04 21.67
CA THR A 315 57.74 -4.24 22.31
C THR A 315 57.73 -5.48 21.41
N ASN A 316 56.84 -5.55 20.40
CA ASN A 316 56.74 -6.67 19.45
C ASN A 316 57.45 -6.40 18.11
N THR A 317 57.97 -5.20 17.86
CA THR A 317 58.81 -4.83 16.69
C THR A 317 60.23 -5.42 16.77
N LEU A 318 60.32 -6.72 17.02
CA LEU A 318 61.41 -7.54 16.48
C LEU A 318 60.95 -8.40 15.29
N LEU A 319 59.64 -8.51 15.02
CA LEU A 319 59.15 -9.22 13.83
C LEU A 319 57.87 -8.55 13.25
N THR A 320 58.03 -7.99 12.05
CA THR A 320 56.99 -7.61 11.07
C THR A 320 56.29 -6.24 11.26
N GLY A 321 56.53 -5.36 10.28
CA GLY A 321 55.89 -4.05 10.17
C GLY A 321 54.55 -4.11 9.45
N ILE A 322 53.50 -3.57 10.07
CA ILE A 322 52.24 -3.21 9.41
C ILE A 322 51.78 -1.86 9.97
N SER A 323 51.51 -0.92 9.05
CA SER A 323 51.04 0.44 9.30
C SER A 323 49.55 0.47 9.69
N SER A 324 49.19 1.23 10.73
CA SER A 324 47.80 1.53 11.08
C SER A 324 47.30 2.77 10.34
N VAL A 325 46.05 2.71 9.87
CA VAL A 325 45.36 3.81 9.15
C VAL A 325 44.60 4.69 10.17
N PRO A 326 44.68 6.03 10.07
CA PRO A 326 43.96 6.92 10.98
C PRO A 326 42.45 6.94 10.71
N VAL A 327 41.65 7.08 11.77
CA VAL A 327 40.18 7.16 11.73
C VAL A 327 39.75 8.59 11.40
N THR A 328 39.10 8.77 10.24
CA THR A 328 38.60 10.07 9.76
C THR A 328 37.25 10.44 10.43
N PRO A 329 37.02 11.69 10.84
CA PRO A 329 35.80 12.08 11.53
C PRO A 329 34.56 12.07 10.60
N LEU A 330 33.54 11.31 10.99
CA LEU A 330 32.34 11.04 10.19
C LEU A 330 31.17 11.95 10.59
N ARG A 331 30.96 13.04 9.81
CA ARG A 331 29.89 14.05 9.97
C ARG A 331 28.47 13.48 9.79
N ILE A 332 27.52 13.95 10.61
CA ILE A 332 26.04 14.18 10.49
C ILE A 332 25.21 13.37 9.44
N LYS A 333 25.70 13.15 8.21
CA LYS A 333 25.05 12.32 7.16
C LYS A 333 24.97 10.82 7.52
N THR A 334 25.53 10.39 8.65
CA THR A 334 25.65 8.98 9.04
C THR A 334 24.34 8.40 9.58
N VAL A 335 23.59 9.13 10.41
CA VAL A 335 22.35 8.62 11.02
C VAL A 335 21.24 8.40 10.00
N SER A 336 21.13 9.28 9.01
CA SER A 336 20.12 9.14 7.94
C SER A 336 20.33 7.91 7.07
N ARG A 337 21.55 7.34 7.08
CA ARG A 337 21.94 6.12 6.37
C ARG A 337 21.72 4.83 7.16
N ILE A 338 21.46 4.91 8.47
CA ILE A 338 21.08 3.74 9.27
C ILE A 338 19.61 3.42 8.94
N LYS A 339 19.39 2.48 8.04
CA LYS A 339 18.05 2.05 7.59
C LYS A 339 17.76 0.61 8.03
N PRO A 340 16.49 0.20 8.06
CA PRO A 340 16.15 -1.18 8.31
C PRO A 340 16.75 -2.13 7.26
N ASP A 341 17.04 -3.36 7.66
CA ASP A 341 17.76 -4.33 6.81
C ASP A 341 16.95 -4.77 5.58
N TRP A 342 15.62 -4.62 5.59
CA TRP A 342 14.80 -4.85 4.40
C TRP A 342 14.98 -3.79 3.31
N VAL A 343 15.68 -2.69 3.59
CA VAL A 343 16.05 -1.66 2.61
C VAL A 343 17.37 -2.04 1.95
N LEU A 344 17.28 -2.71 0.80
CA LEU A 344 18.42 -3.22 0.02
C LEU A 344 19.11 -2.15 -0.84
N ARG A 345 19.41 -0.98 -0.26
CA ARG A 345 20.13 0.09 -0.96
C ARG A 345 21.62 0.09 -0.60
N LYS A 346 22.48 0.49 -1.55
CA LYS A 346 23.94 0.54 -1.38
C LYS A 346 24.40 1.60 -0.36
N ASP A 347 23.57 2.60 -0.08
CA ASP A 347 23.83 3.66 0.89
C ASP A 347 23.43 3.29 2.33
N ASN A 348 22.83 2.11 2.55
CA ASN A 348 22.50 1.62 3.88
C ASN A 348 23.79 1.29 4.65
N MET A 349 24.04 2.02 5.73
CA MET A 349 25.22 1.83 6.58
C MET A 349 24.92 0.79 7.66
N ALA A 350 25.88 -0.11 7.90
CA ALA A 350 25.85 -0.99 9.06
C ALA A 350 25.91 -0.18 10.36
N GLU A 351 25.41 -0.77 11.44
CA GLU A 351 25.48 -0.18 12.78
C GLU A 351 26.93 0.11 13.18
N ILE A 352 27.15 1.23 13.86
CA ILE A 352 28.47 1.63 14.32
C ILE A 352 28.90 0.73 15.47
N VAL A 353 30.03 0.05 15.32
CA VAL A 353 30.60 -0.86 16.33
C VAL A 353 31.64 -0.18 17.21
N ASP A 354 32.26 0.90 16.73
CA ASP A 354 33.24 1.65 17.50
C ASP A 354 32.55 2.59 18.53
N PRO A 355 32.85 2.46 19.84
CA PRO A 355 32.22 3.28 20.88
C PRO A 355 32.46 4.78 20.73
N LEU A 356 33.64 5.21 20.27
CA LEU A 356 33.97 6.63 20.12
C LEU A 356 33.17 7.24 18.96
N GLN A 357 33.14 6.56 17.81
CA GLN A 357 32.34 6.96 16.67
C GLN A 357 30.84 6.96 16.99
N ALA A 358 30.36 6.00 17.79
CA ALA A 358 28.95 5.91 18.18
C ALA A 358 28.52 7.09 19.06
N ILE A 359 29.33 7.50 20.05
CA ILE A 359 29.01 8.66 20.89
C ILE A 359 29.19 9.99 20.15
N MET A 360 30.17 10.09 19.25
CA MET A 360 30.34 11.26 18.38
C MET A 360 29.11 11.46 17.48
N MET A 361 28.56 10.38 16.92
CA MET A 361 27.33 10.43 16.15
C MET A 361 26.16 10.99 16.96
N VAL A 362 26.03 10.64 18.24
CA VAL A 362 24.99 11.21 19.12
C VAL A 362 25.21 12.71 19.30
N MET A 363 26.44 13.15 19.58
CA MET A 363 26.77 14.58 19.74
C MET A 363 26.46 15.37 18.47
N ASP A 364 26.89 14.87 17.31
CA ASP A 364 26.63 15.46 15.99
C ASP A 364 25.14 15.61 15.72
N THR A 365 24.34 14.58 16.04
CA THR A 365 22.88 14.59 15.81
C THR A 365 22.17 15.59 16.71
N LEU A 366 22.63 15.71 17.96
CA LEU A 366 22.05 16.67 18.91
C LEU A 366 22.59 18.10 18.74
N GLY A 367 23.63 18.30 17.92
CA GLY A 367 24.29 19.60 17.74
C GLY A 367 25.09 20.04 18.97
N ILE A 368 25.64 19.09 19.74
CA ILE A 368 26.46 19.37 20.92
C ILE A 368 27.92 19.56 20.46
N ALA A 369 28.52 20.70 20.78
CA ALA A 369 29.92 20.97 20.43
C ALA A 369 30.90 20.03 21.15
N CYS A 370 31.86 19.49 20.39
CA CYS A 370 33.01 18.75 20.92
C CYS A 370 34.08 19.76 21.38
N TYR A 371 34.20 19.96 22.69
CA TYR A 371 35.30 20.70 23.31
C TYR A 371 36.22 19.77 24.09
#